data_AF-A0A8S4SIH7-F1
#
_entry.id   AF-A0A8S4SIH7-F1
#
_cell.length_a   1.000
_cell.length_b   1.000
_cell.length_c   1.000
_cell.angle_alpha   90.00
_cell.angle_beta   90.00
_cell.angle_gamma   90.00
#
_symmetry.space_group_name_H-M   'P 1'
#
loop_
_entity.id
_entity.type
_entity.pdbx_description
1 polymer ?
#
loop_
_entity_poly.entity_id
_entity_poly.type
_entity_poly.pdbx_seq_one_letter_code
_entity_poly.pdbx_strand_id
1 'polypeptide(L)'
;MQTLTVPHGSMVKRYTGHCPLLKFRYGKCYGENTRHILKEIRSKGLFNKPLKYRPGDNYEINNMPRRSGPMRDVYDGTRHRQPAYMTGYTGYVPGMNFTYGKSYGRAADDCMADFSANQRELQRKTDFNRSFVRSRSAPKMETVHSRDEIRRDLNRFIEINKYKGGKIMSKSEREWGTHALIKIIVKEFPPIAGYTGHIPRIKGSEASLSQRYHCAAKRGLELIKMERDKRKELQNANVNIKAILKDNDKKYSYWNWG
;
A
#
# COMPACT_ATOMS: atom_id res chain seq x y z
N MET A 1 52.02 -14.58 7.83
CA MET A 1 50.60 -14.41 8.21
C MET A 1 50.56 -13.88 9.65
N GLN A 2 50.17 -12.62 9.87
CA GLN A 2 50.05 -12.06 11.22
C GLN A 2 48.71 -12.48 11.83
N THR A 3 48.75 -13.28 12.88
CA THR A 3 47.59 -13.63 13.69
C THR A 3 47.11 -12.36 14.42
N LEU A 4 45.86 -11.96 14.18
CA LEU A 4 45.23 -10.86 14.89
C LEU A 4 44.97 -11.29 16.35
N THR A 5 45.98 -11.13 17.21
CA THR A 5 45.82 -11.25 18.66
C THR A 5 44.87 -10.15 19.13
N VAL A 6 43.61 -10.51 19.36
CA VAL A 6 42.63 -9.63 19.99
C VAL A 6 42.91 -9.69 21.50
N PRO A 7 43.30 -8.57 22.15
CA PRO A 7 43.52 -8.58 23.59
C PRO A 7 42.20 -8.94 24.31
N HIS A 8 42.30 -9.83 25.29
CA HIS A 8 41.17 -10.43 25.98
C HIS A 8 40.19 -9.36 26.50
N GLY A 9 38.92 -9.47 26.09
CA GLY A 9 37.85 -8.54 26.50
C GLY A 9 37.73 -7.24 25.69
N SER A 10 38.46 -7.09 24.58
CA SER A 10 38.27 -6.00 23.60
C SER A 10 37.44 -6.46 22.39
N MET A 11 36.85 -5.51 21.65
CA MET A 11 36.20 -5.84 20.39
C MET A 11 37.22 -6.19 19.31
N VAL A 12 36.85 -7.11 18.42
CA VAL A 12 37.70 -7.57 17.32
C VAL A 12 38.11 -6.38 16.46
N LYS A 13 39.40 -6.29 16.12
CA LYS A 13 39.90 -5.30 15.16
C LYS A 13 39.16 -5.52 13.83
N ARG A 14 38.43 -4.51 13.35
CA ARG A 14 37.46 -4.53 12.21
C ARG A 14 36.01 -4.85 12.55
N TYR A 15 35.61 -4.92 13.81
CA TYR A 15 34.20 -4.90 14.16
C TYR A 15 33.56 -3.58 13.70
N THR A 16 32.67 -3.66 12.70
CA THR A 16 31.93 -2.52 12.13
C THR A 16 30.54 -2.35 12.74
N GLY A 17 30.19 -3.18 13.71
CA GLY A 17 28.90 -3.12 14.41
C GLY A 17 28.86 -2.02 15.48
N HIS A 18 27.74 -1.93 16.18
CA HIS A 18 27.52 -0.90 17.20
C HIS A 18 28.34 -1.18 18.47
N CYS A 19 29.20 -0.23 18.84
CA CYS A 19 29.81 -0.20 20.17
C CYS A 19 29.18 0.93 21.01
N PRO A 20 28.45 0.61 22.09
CA PRO A 20 27.88 1.63 22.96
C PRO A 20 28.99 2.48 23.59
N LEU A 21 28.72 3.77 23.80
CA LEU A 21 29.62 4.74 24.45
C LEU A 21 30.95 5.03 23.72
N LEU A 22 31.27 4.35 22.61
CA LEU A 22 32.54 4.54 21.90
C LEU A 22 32.71 5.97 21.39
N LYS A 23 31.62 6.60 20.92
CA LYS A 23 31.63 8.00 20.45
C LYS A 23 32.03 9.03 21.52
N PHE A 24 31.97 8.66 22.80
CA PHE A 24 32.32 9.54 23.92
C PHE A 24 33.71 9.23 24.52
N ARG A 25 34.47 8.30 23.93
CA ARG A 25 35.81 7.91 24.40
C ARG A 25 36.85 8.27 23.35
N TYR A 26 37.71 9.22 23.69
CA TYR A 26 38.82 9.69 22.86
C TYR A 26 40.14 9.54 23.61
N GLY A 27 41.27 9.65 22.89
CA GLY A 27 42.61 9.63 23.49
C GLY A 27 43.23 8.25 23.73
N LYS A 28 42.55 7.15 23.38
CA LYS A 28 43.12 5.78 23.41
C LYS A 28 42.81 5.02 22.12
N CYS A 29 43.55 3.94 21.87
CA CYS A 29 43.31 3.06 20.73
C CYS A 29 41.94 2.34 20.84
N TYR A 30 41.36 1.97 19.70
CA TYR A 30 40.05 1.29 19.61
C TYR A 30 39.93 0.06 20.54
N GLY A 31 40.94 -0.81 20.54
CA GLY A 31 40.94 -2.00 21.40
C GLY A 31 40.88 -1.66 22.89
N GLU A 32 41.56 -0.59 23.30
CA GLU A 32 41.62 -0.16 24.70
C GLU A 32 40.33 0.52 25.16
N ASN A 33 39.77 1.38 24.30
CA ASN A 33 38.47 2.00 24.53
C ASN A 33 37.36 0.96 24.64
N THR A 34 37.29 0.03 23.69
CA THR A 34 36.27 -1.03 23.69
C THR A 34 36.42 -1.96 24.89
N ARG A 35 37.64 -2.28 25.32
CA ARG A 35 37.92 -3.05 26.54
C ARG A 35 37.40 -2.35 27.79
N HIS A 36 37.69 -1.06 27.94
CA HIS A 36 37.22 -0.26 29.08
C HIS A 36 35.70 -0.16 29.12
N ILE A 37 35.08 0.09 27.97
CA ILE A 37 33.63 0.15 27.80
C ILE A 37 33.00 -1.20 28.20
N LEU A 38 33.51 -2.31 27.69
CA LEU A 38 32.97 -3.64 28.00
C LEU A 38 33.12 -3.99 29.49
N LYS A 39 34.23 -3.62 30.12
CA LYS A 39 34.46 -3.80 31.56
C LYS A 39 33.44 -3.00 32.39
N GLU A 40 33.18 -1.75 32.01
CA GLU A 40 32.23 -0.87 32.69
C GLU A 40 30.78 -1.32 32.52
N ILE A 41 30.39 -1.78 31.33
CA ILE A 41 29.04 -2.30 31.09
C ILE A 41 28.82 -3.59 31.90
N ARG A 42 29.84 -4.45 31.99
CA ARG A 42 29.82 -5.66 32.82
C ARG A 42 29.72 -5.33 34.31
N SER A 43 30.50 -4.37 34.82
CA SER A 43 30.45 -3.96 36.23
C SER A 43 29.11 -3.32 36.60
N LYS A 44 28.48 -2.58 35.68
CA LYS A 44 27.15 -1.99 35.86
C LYS A 44 26.01 -3.01 35.71
N GLY A 45 26.31 -4.28 35.43
CA GLY A 45 25.32 -5.35 35.32
C GLY A 45 24.32 -5.16 34.16
N LEU A 46 24.64 -4.33 33.16
CA LEU A 46 23.75 -4.07 32.03
C LEU A 46 23.48 -5.33 31.19
N PHE A 47 24.46 -6.24 31.13
CA PHE A 47 24.32 -7.55 30.48
C PHE A 47 23.66 -8.62 31.36
N ASN A 48 23.56 -8.39 32.67
CA ASN A 48 22.99 -9.35 33.62
C ASN A 48 21.47 -9.23 33.74
N LYS A 49 20.89 -8.18 33.16
CA LYS A 49 19.43 -8.04 33.07
C LYS A 49 18.94 -9.00 31.98
N PRO A 50 17.95 -9.87 32.25
CA PRO A 50 17.29 -10.59 31.18
C PRO A 50 16.79 -9.56 30.17
N LEU A 51 17.07 -9.75 28.88
CA LEU A 51 16.56 -8.91 27.81
C LEU A 51 15.03 -8.99 27.84
N LYS A 52 14.39 -8.11 28.63
CA LYS A 52 12.95 -7.91 28.62
C LYS A 52 12.63 -7.06 27.41
N TYR A 53 12.28 -7.74 26.33
CA TYR A 53 11.72 -7.10 25.15
C TYR A 53 10.43 -6.37 25.52
N ARG A 54 10.15 -5.26 24.83
CA ARG A 54 8.91 -4.51 25.02
C ARG A 54 7.73 -5.44 24.65
N PRO A 55 6.66 -5.52 25.46
CA PRO A 55 5.46 -6.24 25.07
C PRO A 55 4.92 -5.67 23.75
N GLY A 56 4.88 -6.47 22.68
CA GLY A 56 4.42 -6.07 21.34
C GLY A 56 5.53 -5.84 20.29
N ASP A 57 6.80 -5.85 20.70
CA ASP A 57 7.92 -5.95 19.78
C ASP A 57 8.02 -7.42 19.31
N ASN A 58 7.16 -7.78 18.35
CA ASN A 58 7.02 -9.14 17.80
C ASN A 58 8.24 -9.54 16.95
N TYR A 59 9.43 -9.59 17.53
CA TYR A 59 10.62 -10.23 16.95
C TYR A 59 10.80 -11.64 17.50
N GLU A 60 9.73 -12.34 17.89
CA GLU A 60 9.84 -13.78 18.16
C GLU A 60 10.48 -14.42 16.94
N ILE A 61 11.76 -14.81 17.09
CA ILE A 61 12.57 -15.49 16.06
C ILE A 61 11.87 -16.76 15.57
N ASN A 62 10.87 -17.23 16.33
CA ASN A 62 10.03 -18.39 16.06
C ASN A 62 8.89 -18.11 15.06
N ASN A 63 8.47 -16.85 14.87
CA ASN A 63 7.40 -16.47 13.93
C ASN A 63 7.94 -16.08 12.54
N MET A 64 9.26 -15.97 12.37
CA MET A 64 9.83 -16.03 11.03
C MET A 64 9.71 -17.48 10.56
N PRO A 65 9.05 -17.75 9.42
CA PRO A 65 9.01 -19.10 8.87
C PRO A 65 10.46 -19.56 8.66
N ARG A 66 10.92 -20.49 9.52
CA ARG A 66 12.23 -21.12 9.40
C ARG A 66 12.20 -21.94 8.12
N ARG A 67 12.67 -21.33 7.04
CA ARG A 67 12.84 -22.04 5.77
C ARG A 67 13.89 -23.12 6.01
N SER A 68 13.58 -24.36 5.64
CA SER A 68 14.44 -25.53 5.87
C SER A 68 15.81 -25.43 5.17
N GLY A 69 16.05 -24.40 4.36
CA GLY A 69 17.34 -24.15 3.75
C GLY A 69 17.54 -22.67 3.40
N PRO A 70 18.77 -22.30 2.98
CA PRO A 70 19.03 -20.99 2.43
C PRO A 70 18.10 -20.76 1.23
N MET A 71 17.53 -19.56 1.14
CA MET A 71 16.73 -19.18 -0.02
C MET A 71 17.64 -19.28 -1.26
N ARG A 72 17.37 -20.26 -2.13
CA ARG A 72 18.08 -20.37 -3.40
C ARG A 72 17.89 -19.07 -4.17
N ASP A 73 18.99 -18.52 -4.64
CA ASP A 73 18.94 -17.38 -5.55
C ASP A 73 18.16 -17.83 -6.79
N VAL A 74 17.13 -17.08 -7.19
CA VAL A 74 16.31 -17.41 -8.36
C VAL A 74 17.19 -17.54 -9.62
N TYR A 75 18.34 -16.85 -9.63
CA TYR A 75 19.32 -16.85 -10.71
C TYR A 75 20.48 -17.86 -10.53
N ASP A 76 20.43 -18.74 -9.52
CA ASP A 76 21.54 -19.69 -9.25
C ASP A 76 21.77 -20.67 -10.41
N GLY A 77 20.72 -20.95 -11.21
CA GLY A 77 20.79 -21.77 -12.42
C GLY A 77 21.06 -21.01 -13.73
N THR A 78 21.12 -19.67 -13.71
CA THR A 78 21.28 -18.83 -14.92
C THR A 78 22.69 -18.29 -15.10
N ARG A 79 23.67 -18.75 -14.30
CA ARG A 79 25.07 -18.27 -14.37
C ARG A 79 25.74 -18.50 -15.73
N HIS A 80 25.25 -19.43 -16.53
CA HIS A 80 25.75 -19.75 -17.88
C HIS A 80 24.83 -19.26 -19.02
N ARG A 81 23.77 -18.50 -18.70
CA ARG A 81 22.91 -17.93 -19.72
C ARG A 81 23.60 -16.70 -20.31
N GLN A 82 23.67 -16.62 -21.63
CA GLN A 82 24.08 -15.40 -22.31
C GLN A 82 23.12 -14.28 -21.90
N PRO A 83 23.61 -13.15 -21.36
CA PRO A 83 22.76 -12.04 -20.95
C PRO A 83 22.06 -11.46 -22.18
N ALA A 84 20.77 -11.16 -22.05
CA ALA A 84 20.00 -10.54 -23.14
C ALA A 84 20.36 -9.06 -23.35
N TYR A 85 21.11 -8.47 -22.42
CA TYR A 85 21.57 -7.09 -22.42
C TYR A 85 23.09 -7.05 -22.63
N MET A 86 23.56 -5.97 -23.26
CA MET A 86 24.99 -5.70 -23.34
C MET A 86 25.46 -5.06 -22.03
N THR A 87 26.45 -5.68 -21.38
CA THR A 87 27.10 -5.11 -20.19
C THR A 87 27.73 -3.76 -20.56
N GLY A 88 27.37 -2.68 -19.86
CA GLY A 88 27.83 -1.32 -20.18
C GLY A 88 26.95 -0.58 -21.19
N TYR A 89 25.82 -1.14 -21.61
CA TYR A 89 24.80 -0.39 -22.34
C TYR A 89 24.26 0.75 -21.47
N THR A 90 24.34 1.97 -21.98
CA THR A 90 23.86 3.20 -21.32
C THR A 90 22.54 3.71 -21.90
N GLY A 91 21.99 3.01 -22.89
CA GLY A 91 20.73 3.36 -23.53
C GLY A 91 19.50 2.98 -22.70
N TYR A 92 18.32 3.18 -23.29
CA TYR A 92 17.05 2.94 -22.62
C TYR A 92 16.73 1.45 -22.47
N VAL A 93 16.40 1.02 -21.26
CA VAL A 93 15.79 -0.29 -20.95
C VAL A 93 14.43 -0.06 -20.31
N PRO A 94 13.33 -0.59 -20.89
CA PRO A 94 11.98 -0.36 -20.38
C PRO A 94 11.82 -0.77 -18.92
N GLY A 95 11.34 0.14 -18.06
CA GLY A 95 11.12 -0.14 -16.64
C GLY A 95 12.37 -0.03 -15.75
N MET A 96 13.58 0.08 -16.32
CA MET A 96 14.83 0.08 -15.55
C MET A 96 15.03 1.33 -14.70
N ASN A 97 14.48 2.48 -15.13
CA ASN A 97 14.50 3.72 -14.35
C ASN A 97 13.70 3.63 -13.03
N PHE A 98 12.91 2.57 -12.85
CA PHE A 98 12.10 2.35 -11.66
C PHE A 98 12.54 1.12 -10.85
N THR A 99 13.56 0.39 -11.30
CA THR A 99 14.09 -0.79 -10.60
C THR A 99 15.43 -0.47 -9.94
N TYR A 100 15.53 -0.79 -8.64
CA TYR A 100 16.70 -0.46 -7.82
C TYR A 100 17.06 -1.65 -6.91
N GLY A 101 18.30 -1.66 -6.41
CA GLY A 101 18.74 -2.64 -5.41
C GLY A 101 19.14 -4.02 -5.97
N LYS A 102 19.23 -4.16 -7.30
CA LYS A 102 19.79 -5.34 -7.98
C LYS A 102 21.01 -4.91 -8.80
N SER A 103 21.88 -5.87 -9.17
CA SER A 103 22.92 -5.58 -10.17
C SER A 103 22.27 -5.20 -11.50
N TYR A 104 22.94 -4.35 -12.28
CA TYR A 104 22.46 -3.89 -13.59
C TYR A 104 21.91 -5.05 -14.42
N GLY A 105 22.66 -6.15 -14.46
CA GLY A 105 22.27 -7.30 -15.26
C GLY A 105 20.99 -8.00 -14.82
N ARG A 106 20.81 -8.20 -13.51
CA ARG A 106 19.57 -8.79 -12.98
C ARG A 106 18.39 -7.85 -13.19
N ALA A 107 18.60 -6.55 -12.98
CA ALA A 107 17.57 -5.55 -13.20
C ALA A 107 17.15 -5.51 -14.68
N ALA A 108 18.11 -5.55 -15.61
CA ALA A 108 17.84 -5.57 -17.05
C ALA A 108 17.09 -6.83 -17.47
N ASP A 109 17.48 -8.02 -17.00
CA ASP A 109 16.77 -9.27 -17.30
C ASP A 109 15.32 -9.25 -16.80
N ASP A 110 15.09 -8.77 -15.58
CA ASP A 110 13.75 -8.65 -15.01
C ASP A 110 12.89 -7.65 -15.79
N CYS A 111 13.45 -6.49 -16.10
CA CYS A 111 12.79 -5.45 -16.88
C CYS A 111 12.39 -5.97 -18.26
N MET A 112 13.27 -6.74 -18.91
CA MET A 112 12.98 -7.35 -20.20
C MET A 112 11.93 -8.46 -20.11
N ALA A 113 11.96 -9.26 -19.05
CA ALA A 113 10.94 -10.28 -18.79
C ALA A 113 9.56 -9.62 -18.61
N ASP A 114 9.47 -8.60 -17.76
CA ASP A 114 8.23 -7.84 -17.51
C ASP A 114 7.73 -7.17 -18.78
N PHE A 115 8.61 -6.53 -19.54
CA PHE A 115 8.27 -5.90 -20.81
C PHE A 115 7.70 -6.92 -21.82
N SER A 116 8.35 -8.08 -21.96
CA SER A 116 7.89 -9.13 -22.87
C SER A 116 6.53 -9.72 -22.44
N ALA A 117 6.28 -9.84 -21.14
CA ALA A 117 5.01 -10.30 -20.60
C ALA A 117 3.89 -9.29 -20.89
N ASN A 118 4.16 -8.00 -20.65
CA ASN A 118 3.22 -6.91 -20.93
C ASN A 118 2.87 -6.85 -22.42
N GLN A 119 3.86 -7.01 -23.31
CA GLN A 119 3.63 -7.02 -24.75
C GLN A 119 2.74 -8.18 -25.20
N ARG A 120 2.95 -9.38 -24.64
CA ARG A 120 2.08 -10.54 -24.88
C ARG A 120 0.66 -10.31 -24.37
N GLU A 121 0.51 -9.63 -23.23
CA GLU A 121 -0.80 -9.29 -22.70
C GLU A 121 -1.52 -8.27 -23.59
N LEU A 122 -0.83 -7.23 -24.03
CA LEU A 122 -1.38 -6.23 -24.96
C LEU A 122 -1.82 -6.89 -26.27
N GLN A 123 -1.02 -7.79 -26.84
CA GLN A 123 -1.38 -8.55 -28.04
C GLN A 123 -2.64 -9.40 -27.81
N ARG A 124 -2.71 -10.14 -26.70
CA ARG A 124 -3.92 -10.91 -26.35
C ARG A 124 -5.16 -10.01 -26.24
N LYS A 125 -5.02 -8.81 -25.66
CA LYS A 125 -6.11 -7.83 -25.56
C LYS A 125 -6.51 -7.30 -26.94
N THR A 126 -5.56 -7.02 -27.83
CA THR A 126 -5.88 -6.59 -29.20
C THR A 126 -6.55 -7.69 -30.00
N ASP A 127 -6.10 -8.93 -29.88
CA ASP A 127 -6.68 -10.08 -30.58
C ASP A 127 -8.09 -10.39 -30.07
N PHE A 128 -8.31 -10.27 -28.76
CA PHE A 128 -9.64 -10.35 -28.16
C PHE A 128 -10.58 -9.23 -28.67
N ASN A 129 -10.10 -8.00 -28.78
CA ASN A 129 -10.88 -6.91 -29.38
C ASN A 129 -11.10 -7.12 -30.89
N ARG A 130 -10.15 -7.74 -31.60
CA ARG A 130 -10.22 -8.02 -33.03
C ARG A 130 -11.18 -9.18 -33.34
N SER A 131 -11.30 -10.18 -32.48
CA SER A 131 -12.35 -11.20 -32.61
C SER A 131 -13.76 -10.58 -32.46
N PHE A 132 -13.88 -9.47 -31.72
CA PHE A 132 -15.08 -8.61 -31.68
C PHE A 132 -15.34 -7.82 -32.98
N VAL A 133 -14.39 -7.76 -33.93
CA VAL A 133 -14.66 -7.24 -35.28
C VAL A 133 -15.44 -8.27 -36.10
N ARG A 134 -15.31 -9.57 -35.82
CA ARG A 134 -16.07 -10.63 -36.48
C ARG A 134 -17.57 -10.59 -36.12
N SER A 135 -17.95 -9.94 -35.03
CA SER A 135 -19.36 -9.66 -34.69
C SER A 135 -19.91 -8.40 -35.38
N ARG A 136 -19.11 -7.66 -36.17
CA ARG A 136 -19.61 -6.52 -36.98
C ARG A 136 -20.28 -6.93 -38.30
N SER A 137 -20.19 -8.20 -38.69
CA SER A 137 -21.03 -8.77 -39.76
C SER A 137 -22.45 -9.09 -39.27
N ALA A 138 -22.69 -9.07 -37.95
CA ALA A 138 -24.04 -9.10 -37.41
C ALA A 138 -24.68 -7.70 -37.57
N PRO A 139 -25.98 -7.62 -37.91
CA PRO A 139 -26.68 -6.35 -37.98
C PRO A 139 -26.53 -5.61 -36.64
N LYS A 140 -26.16 -4.33 -36.70
CA LYS A 140 -26.07 -3.49 -35.50
C LYS A 140 -27.47 -3.37 -34.92
N MET A 141 -27.69 -3.86 -33.71
CA MET A 141 -28.95 -3.60 -33.02
C MET A 141 -29.12 -2.09 -32.83
N GLU A 142 -30.29 -1.59 -33.17
CA GLU A 142 -30.65 -0.21 -32.88
C GLU A 142 -30.83 -0.04 -31.37
N THR A 143 -30.34 1.07 -30.84
CA THR A 143 -30.47 1.38 -29.43
C THR A 143 -31.91 1.75 -29.14
N VAL A 144 -32.59 0.98 -28.29
CA VAL A 144 -33.97 1.26 -27.85
C VAL A 144 -34.09 2.59 -27.09
N HIS A 145 -32.98 3.05 -26.50
CA HIS A 145 -32.92 4.26 -25.68
C HIS A 145 -32.28 5.44 -26.42
N SER A 146 -32.80 6.64 -26.13
CA SER A 146 -32.17 7.87 -26.58
C SER A 146 -30.80 8.07 -25.94
N ARG A 147 -29.89 8.72 -26.67
CA ARG A 147 -28.51 9.03 -26.23
C ARG A 147 -28.47 9.70 -24.85
N ASP A 148 -29.46 10.53 -24.55
CA ASP A 148 -29.56 11.26 -23.28
C ASP A 148 -30.09 10.40 -22.13
N GLU A 149 -30.96 9.42 -22.42
CA GLU A 149 -31.37 8.41 -21.44
C GLU A 149 -30.18 7.56 -21.03
N ILE A 150 -29.41 7.09 -22.00
CA ILE A 150 -28.18 6.33 -21.77
C ILE A 150 -27.19 7.12 -20.90
N ARG A 151 -27.01 8.42 -21.16
CA ARG A 151 -26.17 9.29 -20.33
C ARG A 151 -26.69 9.40 -18.89
N ARG A 152 -28.00 9.62 -18.72
CA ARG A 152 -28.62 9.73 -17.40
C ARG A 152 -28.48 8.45 -16.61
N ASP A 153 -28.73 7.30 -17.24
CA ASP A 153 -28.65 6.00 -16.59
C ASP A 153 -27.21 5.58 -16.30
N LEU A 154 -26.24 5.88 -17.17
CA LEU A 154 -24.83 5.70 -16.88
C LEU A 154 -24.37 6.56 -15.70
N ASN A 155 -24.77 7.83 -15.64
CA ASN A 155 -24.46 8.69 -14.50
C ASN A 155 -25.08 8.16 -13.21
N ARG A 156 -26.35 7.74 -13.26
CA ARG A 156 -27.04 7.11 -12.12
C ARG A 156 -26.32 5.82 -11.68
N PHE A 157 -25.91 4.98 -12.63
CA PHE A 157 -25.17 3.74 -12.34
C PHE A 157 -23.82 4.03 -11.70
N ILE A 158 -23.08 5.02 -12.22
CA ILE A 158 -21.80 5.45 -11.64
C ILE A 158 -22.02 5.98 -10.22
N GLU A 159 -23.04 6.80 -9.98
CA GLU A 159 -23.35 7.32 -8.64
C GLU A 159 -23.73 6.21 -7.65
N ILE A 160 -24.58 5.27 -8.06
CA ILE A 160 -25.02 4.15 -7.23
C ILE A 160 -23.84 3.22 -6.89
N ASN A 161 -22.94 2.99 -7.84
CA ASN A 161 -21.80 2.07 -7.68
C ASN A 161 -20.52 2.75 -7.18
N LYS A 162 -20.51 4.07 -7.03
CA LYS A 162 -19.38 4.88 -6.53
C LYS A 162 -18.78 4.37 -5.22
N TYR A 163 -19.56 3.66 -4.41
CA TYR A 163 -19.15 3.15 -3.09
C TYR A 163 -19.26 1.62 -2.94
N LYS A 164 -19.64 0.88 -4.00
CA LYS A 164 -19.73 -0.59 -3.95
C LYS A 164 -18.38 -1.29 -4.17
N GLY A 165 -17.33 -0.54 -4.55
CA GLY A 165 -15.97 -1.03 -4.80
C GLY A 165 -15.17 -1.42 -3.55
N GLY A 166 -15.76 -2.22 -2.66
CA GLY A 166 -15.09 -2.93 -1.57
C GLY A 166 -14.74 -4.38 -1.91
N LYS A 167 -14.91 -4.81 -3.17
CA LYS A 167 -14.26 -6.02 -3.68
C LYS A 167 -12.95 -5.63 -4.33
N ILE A 168 -11.88 -6.06 -3.69
CA ILE A 168 -10.51 -6.12 -4.18
C ILE A 168 -10.52 -6.43 -5.68
N MET A 169 -10.25 -5.42 -6.51
CA MET A 169 -9.92 -5.67 -7.91
C MET A 169 -8.56 -6.36 -7.92
N SER A 170 -8.54 -7.53 -8.53
CA SER A 170 -7.32 -8.30 -8.71
C SER A 170 -6.31 -7.51 -9.55
N LYS A 171 -5.03 -7.80 -9.37
CA LYS A 171 -3.89 -7.04 -9.91
C LYS A 171 -3.95 -6.83 -11.44
N SER A 172 -4.69 -7.66 -12.18
CA SER A 172 -4.81 -7.66 -13.65
C SER A 172 -5.80 -6.63 -14.22
N GLU A 173 -6.69 -6.05 -13.42
CA GLU A 173 -7.74 -5.15 -13.94
C GLU A 173 -7.37 -3.65 -13.82
N ARG A 174 -6.13 -3.35 -13.41
CA ARG A 174 -5.60 -1.99 -13.24
C ARG A 174 -5.38 -1.25 -14.57
N GLU A 175 -5.54 -1.92 -15.71
CA GLU A 175 -5.13 -1.47 -17.04
C GLU A 175 -6.26 -1.05 -17.98
N TRP A 176 -7.49 -0.88 -17.49
CA TRP A 176 -8.57 -0.33 -18.33
C TRP A 176 -8.64 1.19 -18.18
N GLY A 177 -8.17 1.84 -19.24
CA GLY A 177 -8.07 3.28 -19.37
C GLY A 177 -9.39 4.05 -19.27
N THR A 178 -9.22 5.29 -18.84
CA THR A 178 -9.98 6.49 -19.22
C THR A 178 -11.34 6.81 -18.62
N HIS A 179 -11.90 6.06 -17.65
CA HIS A 179 -13.00 6.60 -16.79
C HIS A 179 -12.88 6.22 -15.30
N ALA A 180 -11.70 5.78 -14.86
CA ALA A 180 -11.37 5.51 -13.46
C ALA A 180 -10.67 6.70 -12.75
N LEU A 181 -10.78 7.92 -13.32
CA LEU A 181 -10.07 9.12 -12.87
C LEU A 181 -10.85 9.97 -11.87
N ILE A 182 -12.00 9.50 -11.38
CA ILE A 182 -12.52 9.98 -10.10
C ILE A 182 -11.93 9.04 -9.06
N LYS A 183 -10.67 9.30 -8.70
CA LYS A 183 -10.01 8.74 -7.51
C LYS A 183 -10.97 8.92 -6.34
N ILE A 184 -11.68 7.85 -6.01
CA ILE A 184 -12.58 7.82 -4.87
C ILE A 184 -11.65 7.99 -3.67
N ILE A 185 -11.71 9.15 -3.02
CA ILE A 185 -11.00 9.41 -1.78
C ILE A 185 -11.69 8.55 -0.71
N VAL A 186 -11.27 7.29 -0.60
CA VAL A 186 -11.75 6.32 0.38
C VAL A 186 -10.72 6.20 1.50
N LYS A 187 -11.19 5.99 2.72
CA LYS A 187 -10.40 5.64 3.92
C LYS A 187 -9.28 4.60 3.66
N GLU A 188 -9.51 3.68 2.74
CA GLU A 188 -8.62 2.57 2.37
C GLU A 188 -7.38 3.02 1.58
N PHE A 189 -7.44 4.17 0.87
CA PHE A 189 -6.31 4.72 0.11
C PHE A 189 -6.26 6.25 0.28
N PRO A 190 -5.57 6.77 1.32
CA PRO A 190 -5.40 8.21 1.46
C PRO A 190 -4.65 8.78 0.25
N PRO A 191 -4.87 10.05 -0.10
CA PRO A 191 -4.24 10.68 -1.24
C PRO A 191 -2.71 10.58 -1.16
N ILE A 192 -2.10 10.36 -2.32
CA ILE A 192 -0.64 10.22 -2.50
C ILE A 192 0.05 11.51 -1.98
N ALA A 193 1.27 11.36 -1.47
CA ALA A 193 2.10 12.51 -1.11
C ALA A 193 2.23 13.46 -2.32
N GLY A 194 1.87 14.72 -2.14
CA GLY A 194 1.80 15.73 -3.21
C GLY A 194 0.39 16.05 -3.74
N TYR A 195 -0.67 15.41 -3.23
CA TYR A 195 -2.04 15.84 -3.54
C TYR A 195 -2.31 17.25 -2.97
N THR A 196 -2.69 18.17 -3.86
CA THR A 196 -2.97 19.58 -3.54
C THR A 196 -4.47 19.90 -3.42
N GLY A 197 -5.35 18.94 -3.70
CA GLY A 197 -6.80 19.12 -3.62
C GLY A 197 -7.32 19.25 -2.19
N HIS A 198 -8.56 19.72 -2.06
CA HIS A 198 -9.21 19.90 -0.75
C HIS A 198 -9.56 18.56 -0.11
N ILE A 199 -9.18 18.37 1.16
CA ILE A 199 -9.67 17.28 1.99
C ILE A 199 -10.49 17.87 3.14
N PRO A 200 -11.81 17.59 3.17
CA PRO A 200 -12.68 18.13 4.19
C PRO A 200 -12.22 17.73 5.60
N ARG A 201 -12.32 18.67 6.54
CA ARG A 201 -11.96 18.54 7.97
C ARG A 201 -10.47 18.28 8.28
N ILE A 202 -9.55 18.32 7.31
CA ILE A 202 -8.10 18.32 7.60
C ILE A 202 -7.63 19.69 8.08
N LYS A 203 -7.95 20.77 7.38
CA LYS A 203 -7.45 22.10 7.77
C LYS A 203 -8.23 22.59 9.00
N GLY A 204 -7.55 22.74 10.13
CA GLY A 204 -8.09 23.34 11.35
C GLY A 204 -8.73 22.38 12.37
N SER A 205 -8.69 21.06 12.15
CA SER A 205 -9.11 20.08 13.16
C SER A 205 -7.92 19.55 13.96
N GLU A 206 -8.09 19.33 15.26
CA GLU A 206 -7.10 18.71 16.14
C GLU A 206 -6.57 17.36 15.60
N ALA A 207 -7.41 16.63 14.86
CA ALA A 207 -7.06 15.35 14.22
C ALA A 207 -5.91 15.44 13.19
N SER A 208 -5.60 16.64 12.70
CA SER A 208 -4.54 16.93 11.73
C SER A 208 -3.25 17.46 12.35
N LEU A 209 -3.30 17.93 13.60
CA LEU A 209 -2.15 18.53 14.26
C LEU A 209 -1.07 17.47 14.50
N SER A 210 0.18 17.79 14.14
CA SER A 210 1.38 16.96 14.32
C SER A 210 1.42 15.60 13.58
N GLN A 211 0.51 15.34 12.64
CA GLN A 211 0.48 14.07 11.90
C GLN A 211 1.02 14.21 10.47
N ARG A 212 1.59 13.11 9.92
CA ARG A 212 1.91 13.02 8.50
C ARG A 212 0.64 13.15 7.67
N TYR A 213 0.74 13.77 6.50
CA TYR A 213 -0.39 14.08 5.62
C TYR A 213 -1.35 12.89 5.38
N HIS A 214 -0.82 11.70 5.09
CA HIS A 214 -1.63 10.51 4.85
C HIS A 214 -2.40 10.04 6.10
N CYS A 215 -1.80 10.19 7.29
CA CYS A 215 -2.46 9.88 8.57
C CYS A 215 -3.58 10.87 8.88
N ALA A 216 -3.32 12.17 8.67
CA ALA A 216 -4.32 13.23 8.84
C ALA A 216 -5.49 13.04 7.86
N ALA A 217 -5.20 12.69 6.60
CA ALA A 217 -6.21 12.41 5.59
C ALA A 217 -7.07 11.20 5.91
N LYS A 218 -6.46 10.10 6.38
CA LYS A 218 -7.19 8.91 6.80
C LYS A 218 -8.16 9.24 7.95
N ARG A 219 -7.70 9.94 8.99
CA ARG A 219 -8.54 10.35 10.13
C ARG A 219 -9.64 11.34 9.74
N GLY A 220 -9.35 12.32 8.89
CA GLY A 220 -10.35 13.26 8.40
C GLY A 220 -11.49 12.57 7.66
N LEU A 221 -11.16 11.59 6.81
CA LEU A 221 -12.14 10.79 6.09
C LEU A 221 -12.96 9.87 7.01
N GLU A 222 -12.34 9.33 8.06
CA GLU A 222 -13.04 8.55 9.09
C GLU A 222 -14.09 9.37 9.83
N LEU A 223 -13.76 10.59 10.25
CA LEU A 223 -14.70 11.48 10.93
C LEU A 223 -15.91 11.83 10.07
N ILE A 224 -15.69 12.06 8.78
CA ILE A 224 -16.76 12.33 7.81
C ILE A 224 -17.65 11.11 7.62
N LYS A 225 -17.06 9.91 7.60
CA LYS A 225 -17.83 8.66 7.52
C LYS A 225 -18.75 8.54 8.74
N MET A 226 -18.21 8.71 9.94
CA MET A 226 -19.00 8.67 11.19
C MET A 226 -20.12 9.71 11.21
N GLU A 227 -19.86 10.93 10.73
CA GLU A 227 -20.88 11.98 10.66
C GLU A 227 -22.01 11.62 9.68
N ARG A 228 -21.67 11.04 8.53
CA ARG A 228 -22.65 10.59 7.54
C ARG A 228 -23.51 9.45 8.06
N ASP A 229 -22.90 8.48 8.75
CA ASP A 229 -23.61 7.35 9.33
C ASP A 229 -24.62 7.85 10.38
N LYS A 230 -24.19 8.76 11.27
CA LYS A 230 -25.10 9.43 12.23
C LYS A 230 -26.25 10.19 11.56
N ARG A 231 -25.97 10.96 10.50
CA ARG A 231 -27.03 11.68 9.76
C ARG A 231 -28.03 10.71 9.13
N LYS A 232 -27.57 9.58 8.61
CA LYS A 232 -28.42 8.55 8.02
C LYS A 232 -29.28 7.87 9.08
N GLU A 233 -28.73 7.58 10.25
CA GLU A 233 -29.48 7.05 11.40
C GLU A 233 -30.59 8.02 11.83
N LEU A 234 -30.30 9.32 11.95
CA LEU A 234 -31.30 10.34 12.27
C LEU A 234 -32.39 10.45 11.20
N GLN A 235 -32.03 10.36 9.92
CA GLN A 235 -33.01 10.34 8.83
C GLN A 235 -33.91 9.12 8.90
N ASN A 236 -33.35 7.93 9.14
CA ASN A 236 -34.11 6.70 9.31
C ASN A 236 -35.05 6.79 10.52
N ALA A 237 -34.57 7.32 11.65
CA ALA A 237 -35.39 7.56 12.82
C ALA A 237 -36.56 8.52 12.53
N ASN A 238 -36.30 9.62 11.82
CA ASN A 238 -37.33 10.57 11.42
C ASN A 238 -38.37 9.95 10.47
N VAL A 239 -37.95 9.11 9.52
CA VAL A 239 -38.85 8.39 8.62
C VAL A 239 -39.73 7.42 9.42
N ASN A 240 -39.15 6.68 10.35
CA ASN A 240 -39.89 5.76 11.22
C ASN A 240 -40.92 6.50 12.09
N ILE A 241 -40.54 7.64 12.69
CA ILE A 241 -41.46 8.48 13.47
C ILE A 241 -42.62 8.98 12.60
N LYS A 242 -42.32 9.50 11.39
CA LYS A 242 -43.35 9.97 10.46
C LYS A 242 -44.30 8.85 10.01
N ALA A 243 -43.79 7.64 9.82
CA ALA A 243 -44.61 6.47 9.50
C ALA A 243 -45.60 6.15 10.63
N ILE A 244 -45.12 6.13 11.87
CA ILE A 244 -45.95 5.86 13.07
C ILE A 244 -47.02 6.94 13.26
N LEU A 245 -46.68 8.22 13.06
CA LEU A 245 -47.64 9.33 13.20
C LEU A 245 -48.75 9.27 12.14
N LYS A 246 -48.39 8.93 10.89
CA LYS A 246 -49.33 8.85 9.76
C LYS A 246 -50.40 7.76 9.93
N ASP A 247 -50.11 6.71 10.70
CA ASP A 247 -51.07 5.63 10.99
C ASP A 247 -52.09 6.02 12.09
N ASN A 248 -51.76 6.99 12.94
CA ASN A 248 -52.65 7.44 14.02
C ASN A 248 -53.63 8.54 13.59
N ASP A 249 -53.29 9.37 12.60
CA ASP A 249 -54.15 10.44 12.08
C ASP A 249 -55.44 9.92 11.40
N LYS A 250 -55.49 8.62 11.05
CA LYS A 250 -56.67 8.00 10.40
C LYS A 250 -57.71 7.45 11.37
N LYS A 251 -57.48 7.49 12.69
CA LYS A 251 -58.39 6.87 13.69
C LYS A 251 -59.55 7.74 14.17
N TYR A 252 -59.57 9.04 13.83
CA TYR A 252 -60.65 9.95 14.23
C TYR A 252 -61.25 10.68 13.03
N SER A 253 -61.92 9.96 12.13
CA SER A 253 -62.92 10.59 11.27
C SER A 253 -64.27 10.55 11.99
N TYR A 254 -64.69 11.67 12.57
CA TYR A 254 -66.05 11.82 13.09
C TYR A 254 -67.03 11.65 11.92
N TRP A 255 -67.77 10.55 11.91
CA TRP A 255 -68.94 10.38 11.06
C TRP A 255 -70.07 11.22 11.67
N ASN A 256 -70.31 12.40 11.08
CA ASN A 256 -71.52 13.17 11.35
C ASN A 256 -72.70 12.43 10.72
N TRP A 257 -73.52 11.80 11.55
CA TRP A 257 -74.84 11.31 11.15
C TRP A 257 -75.80 12.50 11.19
N GLY A 258 -76.11 13.03 10.01
CA GLY A 258 -77.24 13.92 9.76
C GLY A 258 -78.39 13.16 9.13
#